data_AF-A0A951ET55-F1
#
_entry.id   AF-A0A951ET55-F1
#
_cell.length_a   1.000
_cell.length_b   1.000
_cell.length_c   1.000
_cell.angle_alpha   90.00
_cell.angle_beta   90.00
_cell.angle_gamma   90.00
#
_symmetry.space_group_name_H-M   'P 1'
#
loop_
_entity.id
_entity.type
_entity.pdbx_description
1 polymer ?
#
loop_
_entity_poly.entity_id
_entity_poly.type
_entity_poly.pdbx_seq_one_letter_code
_entity_poly.pdbx_strand_id
1 'polypeptide(L)'
;NGNRGTDHGHANCMFVMGGPVRGGKVYGPWPGLEKELYEQRDLALTTDFRDVLGELVAVHLGNATVANVFPGYQPKFLGLV
;
A
#
# COMPACT_ATOMS: atom_id res chain seq x y z
N ASN A 1 -3.38 23.23 2.91
CA ASN A 1 -2.97 23.44 1.51
C ASN A 1 -2.35 24.83 1.35
N GLY A 2 -1.08 25.00 1.74
CA GLY A 2 -0.41 26.32 1.74
C GLY A 2 1.12 26.24 1.63
N ASN A 3 1.65 25.04 1.40
CA ASN A 3 3.07 24.75 1.33
C ASN A 3 3.23 24.11 -0.04
N ARG A 4 4.02 24.69 -0.95
CA ARG A 4 4.12 24.33 -2.38
C ARG A 4 4.73 22.94 -2.63
N GLY A 5 4.61 22.00 -1.70
CA GLY A 5 5.00 20.60 -1.81
C GLY A 5 4.00 19.79 -2.63
N THR A 6 4.47 18.66 -3.14
CA THR A 6 3.74 17.72 -4.01
C THR A 6 3.10 16.56 -3.23
N ASP A 7 3.24 16.49 -1.91
CA ASP A 7 2.93 15.32 -1.07
C ASP A 7 1.72 15.53 -0.12
N HIS A 8 0.69 16.27 -0.55
CA HIS A 8 -0.48 16.56 0.30
C HIS A 8 -1.48 15.38 0.47
N GLY A 9 -1.10 14.15 0.11
CA GLY A 9 -1.98 12.98 0.17
C GLY A 9 -1.79 12.16 1.44
N HIS A 10 -2.86 11.95 2.22
CA HIS A 10 -2.83 11.10 3.43
C HIS A 10 -2.75 9.60 3.09
N ALA A 11 -3.46 9.16 2.05
CA ALA A 11 -3.45 7.78 1.56
C ALA A 11 -3.90 7.70 0.08
N ASN A 12 -3.70 6.54 -0.55
CA ASN A 12 -4.13 6.23 -1.90
C ASN A 12 -4.68 4.79 -2.02
N CYS A 13 -5.37 4.50 -3.13
CA CYS A 13 -5.64 3.13 -3.56
C CYS A 13 -4.49 2.64 -4.45
N MET A 14 -4.05 1.38 -4.28
CA MET A 14 -3.04 0.73 -5.12
C MET A 14 -3.68 -0.38 -5.95
N PHE A 15 -3.39 -0.39 -7.25
CA PHE A 15 -3.74 -1.50 -8.14
C PHE A 15 -2.52 -2.38 -8.36
N VAL A 16 -2.67 -3.68 -8.12
CA VAL A 16 -1.63 -4.70 -8.38
C VAL A 16 -2.17 -5.65 -9.43
N MET A 17 -1.43 -5.82 -10.52
CA MET A 17 -1.85 -6.61 -11.69
C MET A 17 -0.66 -7.40 -12.22
N GLY A 18 -0.88 -8.65 -12.60
CA GLY A 18 0.15 -9.55 -13.14
C GLY A 18 -0.26 -11.02 -13.03
N GLY A 19 0.43 -11.90 -13.76
CA GLY A 19 0.08 -13.33 -13.81
C GLY A 19 0.03 -14.04 -12.45
N PRO A 20 1.04 -13.87 -11.57
CA PRO A 20 1.05 -14.49 -10.25
C PRO A 20 0.10 -13.83 -9.24
N VAL A 21 -0.50 -12.68 -9.58
CA VAL A 21 -1.30 -11.92 -8.62
C VAL A 21 -2.60 -12.66 -8.31
N ARG A 22 -2.86 -12.91 -7.03
CA ARG A 22 -4.12 -13.47 -6.52
C ARG A 22 -5.21 -12.39 -6.53
N GLY A 23 -5.62 -12.00 -7.73
CA GLY A 23 -6.54 -10.88 -7.98
C GLY A 23 -8.00 -11.17 -7.65
N GLY A 24 -8.90 -10.28 -8.09
CA GLY A 24 -10.35 -10.41 -7.94
C GLY A 24 -10.89 -10.01 -6.56
N LYS A 25 -10.09 -9.31 -5.75
CA LYS A 25 -10.48 -8.86 -4.41
C LYS A 25 -9.76 -7.58 -4.02
N VAL A 26 -10.35 -6.87 -3.06
CA VAL A 26 -9.72 -5.75 -2.37
C VAL A 26 -8.92 -6.30 -1.19
N TYR A 27 -7.65 -5.92 -1.10
CA TYR A 27 -6.80 -6.22 0.04
C TYR A 27 -6.90 -5.10 1.06
N GLY A 28 -6.89 -5.47 2.35
CA GLY A 28 -7.09 -4.54 3.46
C GLY A 28 -8.55 -4.06 3.59
N PRO A 29 -8.88 -3.34 4.68
CA PRO A 29 -10.18 -2.71 4.84
C PRO A 29 -10.40 -1.62 3.78
N TRP A 30 -11.55 -1.65 3.09
CA TRP A 30 -12.03 -0.56 2.26
C TRP A 30 -13.09 0.24 3.03
N PRO A 31 -12.76 1.44 3.52
CA PRO A 31 -13.67 2.23 4.34
C PRO A 31 -14.78 2.91 3.51
N GLY A 32 -14.55 3.15 2.22
CA GLY A 32 -15.45 3.94 1.37
C GLY A 32 -14.91 5.33 1.09
N LEU A 33 -15.73 6.16 0.41
CA LEU A 33 -15.36 7.50 -0.05
C LEU A 33 -16.28 8.61 0.49
N GLU A 34 -17.10 8.30 1.50
CA GLU A 34 -18.07 9.23 2.07
C GLU A 34 -17.65 9.66 3.48
N LYS A 35 -18.39 9.20 4.50
CA LYS A 35 -18.18 9.58 5.90
C LYS A 35 -16.93 8.96 6.52
N GLU A 36 -16.34 7.97 5.85
CA GLU A 36 -15.18 7.22 6.32
C GLU A 36 -13.84 7.82 5.85
N LEU A 37 -13.87 8.95 5.15
CA LEU A 37 -12.67 9.72 4.83
C LEU A 37 -12.00 10.27 6.11
N TYR A 38 -10.67 10.21 6.16
CA TYR A 38 -9.86 10.89 7.16
C TYR A 38 -10.10 12.41 7.07
N GLU A 39 -10.45 13.02 8.20
CA GLU A 39 -10.85 14.44 8.28
C GLU A 39 -11.93 14.83 7.26
N GLN A 40 -12.78 13.88 6.82
CA GLN A 40 -13.81 14.07 5.79
C GLN A 40 -13.27 14.55 4.43
N ARG A 41 -11.98 14.34 4.15
CA ARG A 41 -11.32 14.85 2.95
C ARG A 41 -10.41 13.83 2.29
N ASP A 42 -9.62 13.12 3.08
CA ASP A 42 -8.55 12.26 2.59
C ASP A 42 -8.93 10.78 2.75
N LEU A 43 -8.40 9.88 1.90
CA LEU A 43 -8.60 8.45 2.12
C LEU A 43 -8.04 8.04 3.48
N ALA A 44 -8.75 7.18 4.22
CA ALA A 44 -8.21 6.62 5.45
C ALA A 44 -7.10 5.61 5.15
N LEU A 45 -5.98 5.71 5.86
CA LEU A 45 -4.88 4.76 5.76
C LEU A 45 -5.27 3.44 6.45
N THR A 46 -5.46 2.38 5.66
CA THR A 46 -5.81 1.04 6.17
C THR A 46 -4.73 -0.01 5.91
N THR A 47 -3.78 0.28 5.02
CA THR A 47 -2.70 -0.61 4.62
C THR A 47 -1.43 0.22 4.39
N ASP A 48 -0.32 -0.19 4.97
CA ASP A 48 0.97 0.46 4.71
C ASP A 48 1.45 0.05 3.32
N PHE A 49 1.85 1.02 2.49
CA PHE A 49 2.30 0.72 1.12
C PHE A 49 3.54 -0.19 1.10
N ARG A 50 4.34 -0.20 2.17
CA ARG A 50 5.52 -1.04 2.31
C ARG A 50 5.16 -2.52 2.49
N ASP A 51 3.97 -2.84 2.96
CA ASP A 51 3.46 -4.22 2.99
C ASP A 51 3.24 -4.75 1.56
N VAL A 52 2.61 -3.93 0.71
CA VAL A 52 2.38 -4.24 -0.71
C VAL A 52 3.70 -4.38 -1.46
N LEU A 53 4.54 -3.35 -1.41
CA LEU A 53 5.80 -3.34 -2.15
C LEU A 53 6.81 -4.35 -1.59
N GLY A 54 6.83 -4.54 -0.27
CA GLY A 54 7.73 -5.48 0.40
C GLY A 54 7.49 -6.92 -0.05
N GLU A 55 6.23 -7.34 -0.17
CA GLU A 55 5.90 -8.66 -0.70
C GLU A 55 6.29 -8.81 -2.18
N LEU A 56 6.03 -7.79 -3.00
CA LEU A 56 6.43 -7.82 -4.42
C LEU A 56 7.95 -7.88 -4.58
N VAL A 57 8.71 -7.13 -3.78
CA VAL A 57 10.19 -7.19 -3.78
C VAL A 57 10.68 -8.56 -3.35
N ALA A 58 10.11 -9.12 -2.27
CA ALA A 58 10.55 -10.39 -1.71
C ALA A 58 10.22 -11.58 -2.62
N VAL A 59 8.97 -11.66 -3.06
CA VAL A 59 8.40 -12.86 -3.67
C VAL A 59 8.39 -12.71 -5.19
N HIS A 60 7.83 -11.63 -5.71
CA HIS A 60 7.68 -11.47 -7.16
C HIS A 60 9.02 -11.18 -7.84
N LEU A 61 9.86 -10.31 -7.26
CA LEU A 61 11.19 -10.00 -7.77
C LEU A 61 12.29 -10.93 -7.22
N GLY A 62 11.97 -11.77 -6.23
CA GLY A 62 12.92 -12.72 -5.65
C GLY A 62 14.04 -12.11 -4.81
N ASN A 63 13.89 -10.87 -4.32
CA ASN A 63 14.90 -10.22 -3.50
C ASN A 63 14.67 -10.47 -2.00
N ALA A 64 15.42 -11.41 -1.44
CA ALA A 64 15.35 -11.76 -0.01
C ALA A 64 15.81 -10.63 0.94
N THR A 65 16.50 -9.59 0.44
CA THR A 65 17.05 -8.49 1.26
C THR A 65 16.14 -7.25 1.27
N VAL A 66 14.86 -7.45 1.57
CA VAL A 66 13.85 -6.37 1.62
C VAL A 66 14.23 -5.23 2.57
N ALA A 67 14.96 -5.53 3.64
CA ALA A 67 15.44 -4.54 4.61
C ALA A 67 16.36 -3.46 3.99
N ASN A 68 17.01 -3.74 2.84
CA ASN A 68 17.79 -2.73 2.12
C ASN A 68 16.89 -1.75 1.34
N VAL A 69 15.67 -2.17 0.98
CA VAL A 69 14.68 -1.33 0.27
C VAL A 69 13.82 -0.56 1.28
N PHE A 70 13.44 -1.20 2.38
CA PHE A 70 12.67 -0.59 3.47
C PHE A 70 13.40 -0.71 4.82
N PRO A 71 14.45 0.11 5.08
CA PRO A 71 15.20 0.05 6.32
C PRO A 71 14.33 0.30 7.56
N GLY A 72 14.50 -0.53 8.60
CA GLY A 72 13.77 -0.40 9.86
C GLY A 72 12.29 -0.77 9.79
N TYR A 73 11.83 -1.32 8.66
CA TYR A 73 10.45 -1.77 8.48
C TYR A 73 10.42 -3.26 8.14
N GLN A 74 9.53 -4.01 8.78
CA GLN A 74 9.27 -5.42 8.46
C GLN A 74 7.91 -5.53 7.80
N PRO A 75 7.85 -5.74 6.46
CA PRO A 75 6.58 -5.87 5.76
C PRO A 75 5.76 -7.06 6.26
N LYS A 76 4.47 -6.82 6.46
CA LYS A 76 3.47 -7.87 6.66
C LYS A 76 2.88 -8.25 5.31
N PHE A 77 3.23 -9.43 4.82
CA PHE A 77 2.73 -9.90 3.53
C PHE A 77 1.20 -10.06 3.55
N LEU A 78 0.56 -9.56 2.49
CA LEU A 78 -0.88 -9.55 2.29
C LEU A 78 -1.34 -10.77 1.48
N GLY A 79 -0.41 -11.52 0.88
CA GLY A 79 -0.70 -12.68 0.03
C GLY A 79 -1.17 -12.28 -1.36
N LEU A 80 -0.56 -11.21 -1.90
CA LEU A 80 -0.74 -10.70 -3.24
C LEU A 80 -0.27 -11.69 -4.30
N VAL A 81 0.85 -12.38 -4.07
CA VAL A 81 1.49 -13.34 -4.99
C VAL A 81 1.73 -14.70 -4.32
#